data_AF-A0A969X6H0-F1
#
_entry.id   AF-A0A969X6H0-F1
#
_cell.length_a   1.000
_cell.length_b   1.000
_cell.length_c   1.000
_cell.angle_alpha   90.00
_cell.angle_beta   90.00
_cell.angle_gamma   90.00
#
_symmetry.space_group_name_H-M   'P 1'
#
loop_
_entity.id
_entity.type
_entity.pdbx_description
1 polymer ?
#
loop_
_entity_poly.entity_id
_entity_poly.type
_entity_poly.pdbx_seq_one_letter_code
_entity_poly.pdbx_strand_id
1 'polypeptide(L)'
;MTIGPRVKYLVWLEDRPLAAFGYNQAAYKLEVRDTFFGWNEEKRKELLPHVINNYRFLILPWVQVKNLASHIIALSIKQVKKDWPLLYGVVPYILETFIDFNQYKGTCYKDSNWQYVGKTSGYAKV
;
A
#
# COMPACT_ATOMS: atom_id res chain seq x y z
N MET A 1 14.81 -15.88 10.75
CA MET A 1 13.50 -15.65 10.09
C MET A 1 13.58 -14.29 9.41
N THR A 2 14.07 -14.23 8.18
CA THR A 2 14.31 -12.96 7.48
C THR A 2 12.99 -12.36 7.07
N ILE A 3 12.60 -11.30 7.76
CA ILE A 3 11.41 -10.52 7.46
C ILE A 3 11.72 -9.69 6.21
N GLY A 4 10.99 -9.89 5.10
CA GLY A 4 11.19 -9.12 3.87
C GLY A 4 10.95 -7.60 4.03
N PRO A 5 11.40 -6.77 3.06
CA PRO A 5 11.33 -5.31 3.10
C PRO A 5 10.00 -4.76 3.60
N ARG A 6 10.07 -3.84 4.56
CA ARG A 6 8.91 -3.18 5.17
C ARG A 6 9.25 -1.85 5.83
N VAL A 7 8.31 -0.91 5.79
CA VAL A 7 8.41 0.33 6.56
C VAL A 7 7.07 0.63 7.20
N LYS A 8 7.12 1.19 8.40
CA LYS A 8 5.93 1.55 9.18
C LYS A 8 6.02 3.03 9.54
N TYR A 9 4.89 3.71 9.44
CA TYR A 9 4.79 5.11 9.81
C TYR A 9 3.71 5.28 10.88
N LEU A 10 3.97 6.18 11.81
CA LEU A 10 2.98 6.71 12.73
C LEU A 10 2.83 8.20 12.39
N VAL A 11 1.59 8.62 12.18
CA VAL A 11 1.24 9.99 11.80
C VAL A 11 0.83 10.72 13.07
N TRP A 12 1.51 11.83 13.34
CA TRP A 12 1.31 12.64 14.53
C TRP A 12 0.82 14.02 14.15
N LEU A 13 0.01 14.60 15.04
CA LEU A 13 -0.27 16.03 15.11
C LEU A 13 0.13 16.46 16.50
N GLU A 14 1.22 17.23 16.60
CA GLU A 14 1.88 17.53 17.87
C GLU A 14 2.14 16.21 18.64
N ASP A 15 1.70 16.11 19.89
CA ASP A 15 1.87 14.92 20.74
C ASP A 15 0.73 13.90 20.61
N ARG A 16 -0.15 14.06 19.61
CA ARG A 16 -1.31 13.18 19.41
C ARG A 16 -1.14 12.31 18.18
N PRO A 17 -1.16 10.98 18.31
CA PRO A 17 -1.14 10.11 17.15
C PRO A 17 -2.51 10.12 16.47
N LEU A 18 -2.50 10.13 15.13
CA LEU A 18 -3.70 10.21 14.30
C LEU A 18 -3.94 8.95 13.48
N ALA A 19 -2.88 8.39 12.88
CA ALA A 19 -2.99 7.28 11.95
C ALA A 19 -1.71 6.45 11.90
N ALA A 20 -1.80 5.22 11.41
CA ALA A 20 -0.65 4.34 11.19
C ALA A 20 -0.68 3.74 9.78
N PHE A 21 0.51 3.60 9.19
CA PHE A 21 0.72 2.98 7.88
C PHE A 21 1.73 1.85 7.97
N GLY A 22 1.54 0.85 7.13
CA GLY A 22 2.51 -0.20 6.85
C GLY A 22 2.64 -0.40 5.36
N TYR A 23 3.88 -0.40 4.89
CA TYR A 23 4.25 -0.82 3.54
C TYR A 23 5.17 -2.02 3.61
N ASN A 24 5.00 -2.97 2.70
CA ASN A 24 5.87 -4.11 2.51
C ASN A 24 6.07 -4.40 1.02
N GLN A 25 6.92 -5.37 0.71
CA GLN A 25 7.04 -5.91 -0.64
C GLN A 25 5.67 -6.38 -1.18
N ALA A 26 5.48 -6.28 -2.49
CA ALA A 26 4.27 -6.73 -3.16
C ALA A 26 4.05 -8.25 -3.07
N ALA A 27 2.81 -8.66 -3.36
CA ALA A 27 2.49 -10.08 -3.55
C ALA A 27 3.30 -10.66 -4.72
N TYR A 28 3.98 -11.80 -4.49
CA TYR A 28 4.89 -12.38 -5.48
C TYR A 28 4.18 -12.71 -6.80
N LYS A 29 3.05 -13.42 -6.72
CA LYS A 29 2.17 -13.70 -7.86
C LYS A 29 0.81 -13.09 -7.60
N LEU A 30 0.36 -12.25 -8.53
CA LEU A 30 -0.94 -11.61 -8.46
C LEU A 30 -1.47 -11.45 -9.88
N GLU A 31 -2.26 -12.41 -10.33
CA GLU A 31 -2.77 -12.48 -11.70
C GLU A 31 -3.47 -11.18 -12.11
N VAL A 32 -4.31 -10.62 -11.24
CA VAL A 32 -5.04 -9.37 -11.50
C VAL A 32 -4.10 -8.21 -11.83
N ARG A 33 -2.98 -8.06 -11.11
CA ARG A 33 -1.98 -7.02 -11.39
C ARG A 33 -1.24 -7.33 -12.68
N ASP A 34 -0.78 -8.57 -12.82
CA ASP A 34 0.04 -8.98 -13.95
C ASP A 34 -0.76 -8.81 -15.27
N THR A 35 -2.03 -9.21 -15.30
CA THR A 35 -2.94 -9.01 -16.44
C THR A 35 -3.20 -7.54 -16.73
N PHE A 36 -3.41 -6.71 -15.71
CA PHE A 36 -3.68 -5.28 -15.90
C PHE A 36 -2.52 -4.52 -16.55
N PHE A 37 -1.28 -4.85 -16.16
CA PHE A 37 -0.10 -4.24 -16.76
C PHE A 37 0.44 -5.02 -17.98
N GLY A 38 -0.20 -6.12 -18.38
CA GLY A 38 0.27 -6.98 -19.46
C GLY A 38 1.62 -7.66 -19.17
N TRP A 39 1.93 -7.93 -17.90
CA TRP A 39 3.19 -8.54 -17.50
C TRP A 39 3.18 -10.05 -17.76
N ASN A 40 4.20 -10.50 -18.49
CA ASN A 40 4.59 -11.90 -18.47
C ASN A 40 5.49 -12.21 -17.25
N GLU A 41 5.94 -13.45 -17.10
CA GLU A 41 6.77 -13.85 -15.95
C GLU A 41 8.10 -13.09 -15.87
N GLU A 42 8.76 -12.86 -17.01
CA GLU A 42 10.03 -12.13 -17.07
C GLU A 42 9.84 -10.68 -16.62
N LYS A 43 8.84 -9.99 -17.19
CA LYS A 43 8.53 -8.61 -16.84
C LYS A 43 8.11 -8.47 -15.38
N ARG A 44 7.37 -9.45 -14.85
CA ARG A 44 7.06 -9.49 -13.42
C ARG A 44 8.33 -9.59 -12.59
N LYS A 45 9.26 -10.49 -12.90
CA LYS A 45 10.52 -10.63 -12.13
C LYS A 45 11.33 -9.34 -12.14
N GLU A 46 11.38 -8.66 -13.28
CA GLU A 46 12.06 -7.37 -13.45
C GLU A 46 11.39 -6.25 -12.63
N LEU A 47 10.05 -6.13 -12.70
CA LEU A 47 9.33 -4.98 -12.14
C LEU A 47 8.83 -5.18 -10.71
N LEU A 48 8.69 -6.41 -10.23
CA LEU A 48 8.17 -6.71 -8.89
C LEU A 48 8.94 -6.01 -7.76
N PRO A 49 10.29 -5.87 -7.79
CA PRO A 49 11.01 -5.09 -6.78
C PRO A 49 10.56 -3.64 -6.66
N HIS A 50 9.98 -3.09 -7.74
CA HIS A 50 9.45 -1.72 -7.81
C HIS A 50 7.96 -1.61 -7.42
N VAL A 51 7.34 -2.72 -6.99
CA VAL A 51 5.96 -2.75 -6.50
C VAL A 51 5.97 -2.86 -4.98
N ILE A 52 5.26 -1.95 -4.31
CA ILE A 52 5.12 -1.95 -2.87
C ILE A 52 3.65 -2.03 -2.47
N ASN A 53 3.37 -2.74 -1.39
CA ASN A 53 2.02 -3.00 -0.93
C ASN A 53 1.73 -2.20 0.35
N ASN A 54 0.68 -1.38 0.33
CA ASN A 54 0.13 -0.76 1.52
C ASN A 54 -0.76 -1.77 2.27
N TYR A 55 -0.12 -2.63 3.06
CA TYR A 55 -0.81 -3.73 3.76
C TYR A 55 -1.55 -3.27 5.03
N ARG A 56 -1.28 -2.06 5.52
CA ARG A 56 -1.92 -1.50 6.70
C ARG A 56 -2.17 -0.01 6.53
N PHE A 57 -3.41 0.39 6.71
CA PHE A 57 -3.81 1.77 6.95
C PHE A 57 -4.85 1.78 8.06
N LEU A 58 -4.65 2.63 9.07
CA LEU A 58 -5.55 2.79 10.20
C LEU A 58 -5.61 4.27 10.58
N ILE A 59 -6.82 4.80 10.73
CA ILE A 59 -7.08 6.04 11.47
C ILE A 59 -7.50 5.64 12.88
N LEU A 60 -6.93 6.31 13.89
CA LEU A 60 -7.22 6.00 15.28
C LEU A 60 -8.65 6.43 15.66
N PRO A 61 -9.33 5.68 16.55
CA PRO A 61 -10.78 5.80 16.77
C PRO A 61 -11.22 7.17 17.32
N TRP A 62 -10.31 7.90 17.97
CA TRP A 62 -10.58 9.25 18.50
C TRP A 62 -10.43 10.36 17.46
N VAL A 63 -10.11 10.03 16.21
CA VAL A 63 -9.92 11.01 15.13
C VAL A 63 -11.18 11.05 14.26
N GLN A 64 -11.92 12.15 14.34
CA GLN A 64 -13.14 12.38 13.57
C GLN A 64 -13.00 13.63 12.72
N VAL A 65 -12.23 13.53 11.64
CA VAL A 65 -11.99 14.63 10.71
C VAL A 65 -12.35 14.19 9.31
N LYS A 66 -13.27 14.93 8.68
CA LYS A 66 -13.70 14.67 7.30
C LYS A 66 -12.50 14.79 6.35
N ASN A 67 -12.40 13.88 5.39
CA ASN A 67 -11.34 13.84 4.36
C ASN A 67 -9.90 13.68 4.86
N LEU A 68 -9.69 13.44 6.16
CA LEU A 68 -8.35 13.25 6.70
C LEU A 68 -7.68 11.99 6.13
N ALA A 69 -8.47 10.95 5.83
CA ALA A 69 -7.97 9.69 5.30
C ALA A 69 -7.18 9.87 4.00
N SER A 70 -7.78 10.52 3.00
CA SER A 70 -7.16 10.74 1.69
C SER A 70 -5.97 11.70 1.80
N HIS A 71 -6.07 12.71 2.65
CA HIS A 71 -4.96 13.62 2.92
C HIS A 71 -3.74 12.88 3.48
N ILE A 72 -3.94 12.04 4.51
CA ILE A 72 -2.85 11.28 5.11
C ILE A 72 -2.29 10.23 4.14
N ILE A 73 -3.13 9.56 3.34
CA ILE A 73 -2.67 8.65 2.27
C ILE A 73 -1.73 9.38 1.30
N ALA A 74 -2.10 10.58 0.84
CA ALA A 74 -1.24 11.35 -0.07
C ALA A 74 0.11 11.71 0.57
N LEU A 75 0.13 12.05 1.88
CA LEU A 75 1.36 12.32 2.62
C LEU A 75 2.24 11.06 2.76
N SER A 76 1.64 9.92 3.13
CA SER A 76 2.39 8.68 3.31
C SER A 76 2.99 8.17 2.00
N ILE A 77 2.30 8.34 0.87
CA ILE A 77 2.83 8.03 -0.47
C ILE A 77 4.05 8.90 -0.80
N LYS A 78 3.98 10.21 -0.52
CA LYS A 78 5.13 11.12 -0.73
C LYS A 78 6.33 10.72 0.13
N GLN A 79 6.09 10.27 1.36
CA GLN A 79 7.13 9.84 2.28
C GLN A 79 7.77 8.52 1.84
N VAL A 80 6.96 7.48 1.56
CA VAL A 80 7.49 6.17 1.19
C VAL A 80 8.26 6.19 -0.14
N LYS A 81 7.90 7.07 -1.07
CA LYS A 81 8.66 7.27 -2.32
C LYS A 81 10.10 7.72 -2.05
N LYS A 82 10.35 8.44 -0.95
CA LYS A 82 11.70 8.89 -0.54
C LYS A 82 12.41 7.83 0.28
N ASP A 83 11.71 7.24 1.25
CA ASP A 83 12.33 6.36 2.24
C ASP A 83 12.63 4.97 1.67
N TRP A 84 11.81 4.46 0.75
CA TRP A 84 11.99 3.11 0.21
C TRP A 84 13.33 2.94 -0.54
N PRO A 85 13.74 3.83 -1.46
CA PRO A 85 15.08 3.79 -2.04
C PRO A 85 16.20 3.91 -1.00
N LEU A 86 16.04 4.75 0.03
CA LEU A 86 17.05 4.95 1.07
C LEU A 86 17.25 3.70 1.92
N LEU A 87 16.16 2.98 2.21
CA LEU A 87 16.18 1.77 3.04
C LEU A 87 16.56 0.51 2.25
N TYR A 88 16.16 0.42 0.98
CA TYR A 88 16.19 -0.83 0.21
C TYR A 88 16.89 -0.73 -1.15
N GLY A 89 17.38 0.45 -1.55
CA GLY A 89 18.11 0.65 -2.80
C GLY A 89 17.27 0.56 -4.07
N VAL A 90 15.94 0.52 -3.96
CA VAL A 90 15.02 0.35 -5.10
C VAL A 90 13.97 1.46 -5.11
N VAL A 91 13.66 2.00 -6.28
CA VAL A 91 12.63 3.05 -6.43
C VAL A 91 11.25 2.43 -6.63
N PRO A 92 10.25 2.69 -5.79
CA PRO A 92 8.91 2.18 -6.02
C PRO A 92 8.23 2.94 -7.16
N TYR A 93 7.64 2.20 -8.11
CA TYR A 93 6.86 2.73 -9.24
C TYR A 93 5.37 2.48 -9.06
N ILE A 94 5.01 1.37 -8.41
CA ILE A 94 3.62 0.92 -8.27
C ILE A 94 3.31 0.70 -6.79
N LEU A 95 2.13 1.16 -6.41
CA LEU A 95 1.52 0.93 -5.11
C LEU A 95 0.30 0.03 -5.29
N GLU A 96 0.23 -1.06 -4.53
CA GLU A 96 -0.93 -1.94 -4.46
C GLU A 96 -1.48 -2.02 -3.02
N THR A 97 -2.76 -2.33 -2.89
CA THR A 97 -3.42 -2.58 -1.61
C THR A 97 -4.60 -3.53 -1.84
N PHE A 98 -5.06 -4.19 -0.79
CA PHE A 98 -6.17 -5.13 -0.86
C PHE A 98 -7.24 -4.71 0.14
N ILE A 99 -8.48 -4.64 -0.34
CA ILE A 99 -9.63 -4.24 0.45
C ILE A 99 -10.62 -5.39 0.46
N ASP A 100 -11.06 -5.79 1.65
CA ASP A 100 -12.23 -6.64 1.80
C ASP A 100 -13.49 -5.79 1.62
N PHE A 101 -14.12 -5.89 0.45
CA PHE A 101 -15.33 -5.15 0.12
C PHE A 101 -16.55 -5.53 0.98
N ASN A 102 -16.52 -6.67 1.68
CA ASN A 102 -17.57 -7.02 2.63
C ASN A 102 -17.50 -6.16 3.90
N GLN A 103 -16.29 -5.69 4.25
CA GLN A 103 -16.06 -4.90 5.46
C GLN A 103 -15.85 -3.40 5.17
N TYR A 104 -15.27 -3.05 4.02
CA TYR A 104 -14.86 -1.69 3.71
C TYR A 104 -15.17 -1.29 2.27
N LYS A 105 -15.66 -0.07 2.07
CA LYS A 105 -15.98 0.47 0.72
C LYS A 105 -14.75 0.92 -0.08
N GLY A 106 -13.58 1.04 0.57
CA GLY A 106 -12.34 1.51 -0.06
C GLY A 106 -12.36 2.98 -0.52
N THR A 107 -13.32 3.79 -0.04
CA THR A 107 -13.56 5.17 -0.50
C THR A 107 -12.32 6.05 -0.40
N CYS A 108 -11.57 5.97 0.69
CA CYS A 108 -10.36 6.77 0.88
C CYS A 108 -9.28 6.51 -0.19
N TYR A 109 -9.15 5.28 -0.68
CA TYR A 109 -8.22 4.96 -1.77
C TYR A 109 -8.72 5.49 -3.11
N LYS A 110 -10.01 5.33 -3.40
CA LYS A 110 -10.64 5.89 -4.62
C LYS A 110 -10.46 7.40 -4.70
N ASP A 111 -10.67 8.10 -3.57
CA ASP A 111 -10.50 9.55 -3.46
C ASP A 111 -9.03 10.01 -3.49
N SER A 112 -8.07 9.07 -3.51
CA SER A 112 -6.61 9.33 -3.52
C SER A 112 -5.94 8.87 -4.82
N ASN A 113 -6.66 8.84 -5.95
CA ASN A 113 -6.19 8.42 -7.27
C ASN A 113 -5.77 6.94 -7.38
N TRP A 114 -6.31 6.06 -6.53
CA TRP A 114 -6.11 4.62 -6.71
C TRP A 114 -7.12 4.07 -7.72
N GLN A 115 -6.64 3.24 -8.64
CA GLN A 115 -7.48 2.55 -9.61
C GLN A 115 -7.86 1.16 -9.11
N TYR A 116 -9.14 0.82 -9.18
CA TYR A 116 -9.59 -0.55 -8.94
C TYR A 116 -9.21 -1.43 -10.14
N VAL A 117 -8.36 -2.42 -9.89
CA VAL A 117 -7.80 -3.30 -10.94
C VAL A 117 -8.57 -4.61 -11.06
N GLY A 118 -9.15 -5.13 -9.97
CA GLY A 118 -9.94 -6.35 -9.99
C GLY A 118 -10.06 -7.02 -8.63
N LYS A 119 -10.77 -8.15 -8.59
CA LYS A 119 -10.97 -8.96 -7.40
C LYS A 119 -9.96 -10.10 -7.38
N THR A 120 -9.17 -10.19 -6.32
CA THR A 120 -8.25 -11.32 -6.12
C THR A 120 -9.03 -12.56 -5.68
N SER A 121 -8.57 -13.75 -6.04
CA SER A 121 -9.09 -15.03 -5.53
C SER A 121 -8.93 -15.20 -4.01
N GLY A 122 -8.11 -14.35 -3.38
CA GLY A 122 -7.79 -14.43 -1.97
C GLY A 122 -6.75 -15.52 -1.70
N TYR A 123 -5.84 -15.25 -0.78
CA TYR A 123 -4.95 -16.27 -0.23
C TYR A 123 -4.86 -16.05 1.26
N ALA A 124 -5.19 -17.08 2.04
CA ALA A 124 -4.74 -17.14 3.42
C ALA A 124 -3.23 -17.41 3.39
N LYS A 125 -2.46 -16.73 4.24
CA LYS A 125 -1.13 -17.24 4.60
C LYS A 125 -1.37 -18.60 5.27
N VAL A 126 -0.95 -19.68 4.61
CA VAL A 126 -0.73 -20.97 5.28
C VAL A 126 0.56 -20.89 6.06
#